data_AF-F9ZPM6-F1
#
_entry.id   AF-F9ZPM6-F1
#
_cell.length_a   1.000
_cell.length_b   1.000
_cell.length_c   1.000
_cell.angle_alpha   90.00
_cell.angle_beta   90.00
_cell.angle_gamma   90.00
#
_symmetry.space_group_name_H-M   'P 1'
#
loop_
_entity.id
_entity.type
_entity.pdbx_description
1 polymer ?
#
loop_
_entity_poly.entity_id
_entity_poly.type
_entity_poly.pdbx_seq_one_letter_code
_entity_poly.pdbx_strand_id
1 'polypeptide(L)'
;MHIDTVMRLVNAAYDLDQTLEHALREIDRRALNALVLVKRHGTLLAGYGVVAQAFREQAVSLKAAAADMRTLLPRLIEVQMRALQHGRYLDSMNLSVLASCGTNCCAGLAQSRDRWQARVQEDEAEAHKILLQLLRAVEVLEARVAEQEYVVVNGRIEAALSENVGAPLNRVSAEMGQAIRAVSTGIRQFHSVLGGVLS
;
A
#
# COMPACT_ATOMS: atom_id res chain seq x y z
N MET A 1 -14.43 13.87 5.09
CA MET A 1 -13.02 14.11 4.65
C MET A 1 -13.00 14.96 3.37
N HIS A 2 -12.04 15.87 3.19
CA HIS A 2 -11.92 16.67 1.96
C HIS A 2 -11.41 15.85 0.78
N ILE A 3 -11.90 16.14 -0.43
CA ILE A 3 -11.51 15.44 -1.66
C ILE A 3 -10.00 15.50 -1.92
N ASP A 4 -9.34 16.61 -1.55
CA ASP A 4 -7.89 16.76 -1.70
C ASP A 4 -7.11 15.76 -0.85
N THR A 5 -7.64 15.38 0.31
CA THR A 5 -7.04 14.36 1.18
C THR A 5 -7.20 12.97 0.58
N VAL A 6 -8.39 12.67 0.01
CA VAL A 6 -8.62 11.41 -0.73
C VAL A 6 -7.65 11.31 -1.91
N MET A 7 -7.54 12.36 -2.71
CA MET A 7 -6.66 12.37 -3.89
C MET A 7 -5.18 12.22 -3.52
N ARG A 8 -4.73 12.87 -2.43
CA ARG A 8 -3.36 12.66 -1.91
C ARG A 8 -3.11 11.21 -1.51
N LEU A 9 -4.06 10.58 -0.82
CA LEU A 9 -3.96 9.17 -0.43
C LEU A 9 -3.92 8.25 -1.65
N VAL A 10 -4.77 8.50 -2.65
CA VAL A 10 -4.80 7.72 -3.89
C VAL A 10 -3.50 7.85 -4.68
N ASN A 11 -2.98 9.07 -4.82
CA ASN A 11 -1.69 9.31 -5.48
C ASN A 11 -0.55 8.59 -4.75
N ALA A 12 -0.46 8.73 -3.42
CA ALA A 12 0.56 8.06 -2.63
C ALA A 12 0.45 6.53 -2.74
N ALA A 13 -0.77 5.99 -2.80
CA ALA A 13 -0.99 4.56 -2.99
C ALA A 13 -0.55 4.09 -4.39
N TYR A 14 -0.82 4.89 -5.42
CA TYR A 14 -0.42 4.61 -6.79
C TYR A 14 1.11 4.65 -6.96
N ASP A 15 1.77 5.64 -6.37
CA ASP A 15 3.23 5.77 -6.38
C ASP A 15 3.90 4.59 -5.66
N LEU A 16 3.35 4.18 -4.51
CA LEU A 16 3.78 2.97 -3.81
C LEU A 16 3.58 1.74 -4.69
N ASP A 17 2.44 1.63 -5.37
CA ASP A 17 2.13 0.48 -6.21
C ASP A 17 3.11 0.32 -7.37
N GLN A 18 3.39 1.41 -8.08
CA GLN A 18 4.38 1.41 -9.16
C GLN A 18 5.77 1.05 -8.63
N THR A 19 6.15 1.60 -7.47
CA THR A 19 7.43 1.31 -6.82
C THR A 19 7.55 -0.17 -6.46
N LEU A 20 6.48 -0.75 -5.89
CA LEU A 20 6.39 -2.18 -5.57
C LEU A 20 6.53 -3.03 -6.82
N GLU A 21 5.77 -2.75 -7.89
CA GLU A 21 5.85 -3.54 -9.12
C GLU A 21 7.23 -3.52 -9.75
N HIS A 22 7.84 -2.33 -9.83
CA HIS A 22 9.17 -2.18 -10.39
C HIS A 22 10.20 -2.93 -9.56
N ALA A 23 10.20 -2.73 -8.24
CA ALA A 23 11.14 -3.39 -7.33
C ALA A 23 11.00 -4.91 -7.34
N LEU A 24 9.77 -5.44 -7.32
CA LEU A 24 9.50 -6.88 -7.35
C LEU A 24 10.00 -7.54 -8.65
N ARG A 25 9.81 -6.88 -9.80
CA ARG A 25 10.37 -7.37 -11.09
C ARG A 25 11.89 -7.36 -11.07
N GLU A 26 12.50 -6.33 -10.52
CA GLU A 26 13.95 -6.25 -10.37
C GLU A 26 14.49 -7.34 -9.44
N ILE A 27 13.85 -7.59 -8.30
CA ILE A 27 14.23 -8.64 -7.36
C ILE A 27 14.17 -10.01 -8.02
N ASP A 28 13.07 -10.35 -8.72
CA ASP A 28 12.95 -11.65 -9.40
C ASP A 28 14.00 -11.81 -10.50
N ARG A 29 14.21 -10.79 -11.34
CA ARG A 29 15.25 -10.80 -12.38
C ARG A 29 16.64 -11.04 -11.80
N ARG A 30 16.97 -10.36 -10.70
CA ARG A 30 18.29 -10.46 -10.05
C ARG A 30 18.46 -11.80 -9.32
N ALA A 31 17.41 -12.31 -8.70
CA ALA A 31 17.41 -13.61 -8.05
C ALA A 31 17.61 -14.73 -9.08
N LEU A 32 16.97 -14.62 -10.25
CA LEU A 32 17.15 -15.56 -11.34
C LEU A 32 18.59 -15.54 -11.88
N ASN A 33 19.17 -14.35 -12.06
CA ASN A 33 20.58 -14.22 -12.44
C ASN A 33 21.52 -14.86 -11.42
N ALA A 34 21.27 -14.69 -10.13
CA ALA A 34 22.02 -15.38 -9.07
C ALA A 34 21.87 -16.90 -9.14
N LEU A 35 20.66 -17.42 -9.35
CA LEU A 35 20.44 -18.86 -9.49
C LEU A 35 21.18 -19.45 -10.70
N VAL A 36 21.30 -18.70 -11.79
CA VAL A 36 22.12 -19.10 -12.94
C VAL A 36 23.60 -19.17 -12.57
N LEU A 37 24.12 -18.19 -11.83
CA LEU A 37 25.50 -18.24 -11.32
C LEU A 37 25.71 -19.43 -10.39
N VAL A 38 24.78 -19.68 -9.47
CA VAL A 38 24.82 -20.84 -8.56
C VAL A 38 24.88 -22.15 -9.35
N LYS A 39 24.03 -22.31 -10.37
CA LYS A 39 24.05 -23.49 -11.24
C LYS A 39 25.38 -23.68 -11.99
N ARG A 40 26.05 -22.60 -12.38
CA ARG A 40 27.35 -22.66 -13.08
C ARG A 40 28.50 -23.04 -12.17
N HIS A 41 28.48 -22.60 -10.91
CA HIS A 41 29.56 -22.83 -9.94
C HIS A 41 29.29 -24.00 -8.98
N GLY A 42 28.11 -24.61 -9.05
CA GLY A 42 27.77 -25.83 -8.32
C GLY A 42 27.74 -25.64 -6.81
N THR A 43 28.33 -26.59 -6.08
CA THR A 43 28.31 -26.64 -4.62
C THR A 43 29.02 -25.46 -3.95
N LEU A 44 29.92 -24.79 -4.66
CA LEU A 44 30.64 -23.60 -4.16
C LEU A 44 29.71 -22.45 -3.79
N LEU A 45 28.53 -22.36 -4.42
CA LEU A 45 27.56 -21.29 -4.18
C LEU A 45 26.23 -21.80 -3.63
N ALA A 46 26.20 -23.00 -3.04
CA ALA A 46 24.96 -23.60 -2.55
C ALA A 46 24.27 -22.72 -1.49
N GLY A 47 25.04 -22.10 -0.57
CA GLY A 47 24.54 -21.18 0.45
C GLY A 47 23.83 -19.97 -0.17
N TYR A 48 24.47 -19.32 -1.15
CA TYR A 48 23.83 -18.23 -1.90
C TYR A 48 22.60 -18.69 -2.69
N GLY A 49 22.57 -19.94 -3.17
CA GLY A 49 21.40 -20.54 -3.81
C GLY A 49 20.16 -20.53 -2.94
N VAL A 50 20.31 -20.85 -1.65
CA VAL A 50 19.22 -20.79 -0.65
C VAL A 50 18.74 -19.34 -0.49
N VAL A 51 19.65 -18.38 -0.39
CA VAL A 51 19.30 -16.95 -0.29
C VAL A 51 18.57 -16.47 -1.56
N ALA A 52 19.07 -16.82 -2.75
CA ALA A 52 18.45 -16.47 -4.03
C ALA A 52 17.03 -17.01 -4.16
N GLN A 53 16.76 -18.21 -3.64
CA GLN A 53 15.41 -18.76 -3.58
C GLN A 53 14.53 -18.02 -2.57
N ALA A 54 15.06 -17.73 -1.37
CA ALA A 54 14.35 -16.96 -0.36
C ALA A 54 13.95 -15.55 -0.84
N PHE A 55 14.79 -14.90 -1.66
CA PHE A 55 14.43 -13.63 -2.31
C PHE A 55 13.16 -13.74 -3.17
N ARG A 56 13.00 -14.84 -3.91
CA ARG A 56 11.84 -15.01 -4.80
C ARG A 56 10.59 -15.34 -4.00
N GLU A 57 10.71 -16.21 -3.01
CA GLU A 57 9.59 -16.56 -2.11
C GLU A 57 9.07 -15.32 -1.38
N GLN A 58 9.97 -14.48 -0.89
CA GLN A 58 9.57 -13.25 -0.20
C GLN A 58 9.08 -12.15 -1.15
N ALA A 59 9.58 -12.07 -2.38
CA ALA A 59 8.98 -11.22 -3.40
C ALA A 59 7.53 -11.63 -3.73
N VAL A 60 7.24 -12.94 -3.78
CA VAL A 60 5.86 -13.44 -3.96
C VAL A 60 4.99 -13.08 -2.77
N SER A 61 5.49 -13.27 -1.55
CA SER A 61 4.80 -12.89 -0.30
C SER A 61 4.48 -11.38 -0.26
N LEU A 62 5.44 -10.54 -0.61
CA LEU A 62 5.28 -9.09 -0.67
C LEU A 62 4.26 -8.67 -1.73
N LYS A 63 4.26 -9.34 -2.89
CA LYS A 63 3.25 -9.12 -3.94
C LYS A 63 1.84 -9.49 -3.47
N ALA A 64 1.69 -10.58 -2.73
CA ALA A 64 0.40 -11.00 -2.18
C ALA A 64 -0.12 -9.98 -1.16
N ALA A 65 0.73 -9.52 -0.23
CA ALA A 65 0.38 -8.46 0.72
C ALA A 65 0.00 -7.14 0.02
N ALA A 66 0.68 -6.78 -1.07
CA ALA A 66 0.34 -5.59 -1.86
C ALA A 66 -1.02 -5.72 -2.54
N ALA A 67 -1.43 -6.94 -2.93
CA ALA A 67 -2.73 -7.15 -3.55
C ALA A 67 -3.88 -6.79 -2.59
N ASP A 68 -3.77 -7.11 -1.31
CA ASP A 68 -4.78 -6.77 -0.31
C ASP A 68 -5.00 -5.25 -0.26
N MET A 69 -3.91 -4.47 -0.22
CA MET A 69 -3.97 -3.00 -0.29
C MET A 69 -4.64 -2.51 -1.59
N ARG A 70 -4.30 -3.09 -2.75
CA ARG A 70 -4.90 -2.74 -4.05
C ARG A 70 -6.41 -2.97 -4.10
N THR A 71 -6.93 -3.96 -3.38
CA THR A 71 -8.39 -4.22 -3.35
C THR A 71 -9.16 -3.20 -2.52
N LEU A 72 -8.51 -2.56 -1.54
CA LEU A 72 -9.15 -1.63 -0.61
C LEU A 72 -9.25 -0.21 -1.17
N LEU A 73 -8.29 0.22 -2.00
CA LEU A 73 -8.26 1.60 -2.53
C LEU A 73 -9.48 1.97 -3.38
N PRO A 74 -9.93 1.16 -4.36
CA PRO A 74 -11.12 1.49 -5.14
C PRO A 74 -12.36 1.61 -4.26
N ARG A 75 -12.49 0.74 -3.25
CA ARG A 75 -13.61 0.77 -2.30
C ARG A 75 -13.61 2.06 -1.48
N LEU A 76 -12.44 2.50 -1.02
CA LEU A 76 -12.32 3.77 -0.30
C LEU A 76 -12.75 4.94 -1.18
N ILE A 77 -12.27 4.99 -2.43
CA ILE A 77 -12.63 6.05 -3.39
C ILE A 77 -14.14 6.08 -3.59
N GLU A 78 -14.76 4.92 -3.83
CA GLU A 78 -16.20 4.82 -4.06
C GLU A 78 -17.00 5.37 -2.87
N VAL A 79 -16.70 4.91 -1.66
CA VAL A 79 -17.40 5.34 -0.44
C VAL A 79 -17.19 6.83 -0.18
N GLN A 80 -15.99 7.36 -0.42
CA GLN A 80 -15.71 8.79 -0.27
C GLN A 80 -16.44 9.65 -1.30
N MET A 81 -16.51 9.21 -2.55
CA MET A 81 -17.28 9.90 -3.59
C MET A 81 -18.77 9.91 -3.26
N ARG A 82 -19.29 8.80 -2.73
CA ARG A 82 -20.67 8.69 -2.25
C ARG A 82 -20.94 9.62 -1.07
N ALA A 83 -20.07 9.63 -0.06
CA ALA A 83 -20.16 10.53 1.10
C ALA A 83 -20.17 12.00 0.67
N LEU A 84 -19.28 12.40 -0.25
CA LEU A 84 -19.22 13.75 -0.80
C LEU A 84 -20.50 14.13 -1.57
N GLN A 85 -21.03 13.20 -2.36
CA GLN A 85 -22.29 13.41 -3.08
C GLN A 85 -23.46 13.61 -2.11
N HIS A 86 -23.57 12.75 -1.09
CA HIS A 86 -24.61 12.85 -0.06
C HIS A 86 -24.48 14.14 0.77
N GLY A 87 -23.26 14.55 1.10
CA GLY A 87 -22.98 15.82 1.78
C GLY A 87 -23.48 17.03 0.97
N ARG A 88 -23.20 17.07 -0.34
CA ARG A 88 -23.70 18.15 -1.21
C ARG A 88 -25.22 18.19 -1.28
N TYR A 89 -25.90 17.04 -1.30
CA TYR A 89 -27.36 17.00 -1.26
C TYR A 89 -27.90 17.51 0.07
N LEU A 90 -27.27 17.13 1.19
CA LEU A 90 -27.63 17.61 2.52
C LEU A 90 -27.48 19.13 2.63
N ASP A 91 -26.38 19.70 2.12
CA ASP A 91 -26.14 21.15 2.10
C ASP A 91 -27.23 21.90 1.32
N SER A 92 -27.59 21.39 0.13
CA SER A 92 -28.69 21.94 -0.68
C SER A 92 -30.04 21.88 0.04
N MET A 93 -30.31 20.78 0.75
CA MET A 93 -31.53 20.66 1.57
C MET A 93 -31.53 21.59 2.77
N ASN A 94 -30.39 21.81 3.41
CA ASN A 94 -30.28 22.77 4.52
C ASN A 94 -30.65 24.19 4.08
N LEU A 95 -30.17 24.62 2.90
CA LEU A 95 -30.55 25.90 2.29
C LEU A 95 -32.06 25.96 2.00
N SER A 96 -32.62 24.88 1.46
CA SER A 96 -34.06 24.79 1.13
C SER A 96 -34.96 24.79 2.37
N VAL A 97 -34.55 24.09 3.44
CA VAL A 97 -35.26 24.06 4.72
C VAL A 97 -35.25 25.44 5.36
N LEU A 98 -34.09 26.10 5.42
CA LEU A 98 -33.94 27.47 5.95
C LEU A 98 -34.84 28.47 5.19
N ALA A 99 -34.92 28.35 3.85
CA ALA A 99 -35.80 29.19 3.03
C ALA A 99 -37.30 28.89 3.26
N SER A 100 -37.66 27.65 3.56
CA SER A 100 -39.06 27.21 3.75
C SER A 100 -39.63 27.46 5.16
N CYS A 101 -38.77 27.64 6.17
CA CYS A 101 -39.16 27.68 7.58
C CYS A 101 -39.69 29.05 8.07
N GLY A 102 -40.10 29.94 7.17
CA GLY A 102 -40.69 31.24 7.53
C GLY A 102 -42.15 31.16 8.04
N THR A 103 -42.97 30.24 7.55
CA THR A 103 -44.42 30.20 7.87
C THR A 103 -45.01 28.82 8.13
N ASN A 104 -44.40 27.73 7.65
CA ASN A 104 -44.72 26.34 8.04
C ASN A 104 -43.64 25.40 7.50
N CYS A 105 -42.70 24.95 8.34
CA CYS A 105 -41.68 23.99 7.91
C CYS A 105 -42.38 22.70 7.42
N CYS A 106 -42.17 22.30 6.17
CA CYS A 106 -42.69 21.03 5.66
C CYS A 106 -42.00 19.86 6.38
N ALA A 107 -42.76 19.09 7.17
CA ALA A 107 -42.25 17.93 7.91
C ALA A 107 -41.53 16.89 7.01
N GLY A 108 -41.95 16.73 5.76
CA GLY A 108 -41.31 15.84 4.80
C GLY A 108 -39.88 16.27 4.41
N LEU A 109 -39.60 17.58 4.37
CA LEU A 109 -38.25 18.10 4.09
C LEU A 109 -37.31 17.85 5.27
N ALA A 110 -37.79 18.06 6.50
CA ALA A 110 -37.03 17.74 7.72
C ALA A 110 -36.67 16.23 7.79
N GLN A 111 -37.63 15.34 7.55
CA GLN A 111 -37.38 13.90 7.52
C GLN A 111 -36.42 13.48 6.40
N SER A 112 -36.46 14.16 5.25
CA SER A 112 -35.55 13.87 4.14
C SER A 112 -34.14 14.32 4.47
N ARG A 113 -33.97 15.49 5.08
CA ARG A 113 -32.70 15.98 5.61
C ARG A 113 -32.10 14.99 6.61
N ASP A 114 -32.87 14.54 7.59
CA ASP A 114 -32.38 13.63 8.63
C ASP A 114 -31.94 12.28 8.03
N ARG A 115 -32.66 11.78 7.00
CA ARG A 115 -32.25 10.58 6.24
C ARG A 115 -30.93 10.79 5.49
N TRP A 116 -30.74 11.93 4.84
CA TRP A 116 -29.47 12.22 4.16
C TRP A 116 -28.32 12.38 5.15
N GLN A 117 -28.58 13.00 6.30
CA GLN A 117 -27.60 13.12 7.37
C GLN A 117 -27.16 11.74 7.90
N ALA A 118 -28.10 10.83 8.12
CA ALA A 118 -27.77 9.45 8.50
C ALA A 118 -26.92 8.74 7.44
N ARG A 119 -27.25 8.89 6.14
CA ARG A 119 -26.46 8.30 5.05
C ARG A 119 -25.03 8.83 4.98
N VAL A 120 -24.83 10.13 5.16
CA VAL A 120 -23.48 10.72 5.22
C VAL A 120 -22.68 10.10 6.37
N GLN A 121 -23.28 9.96 7.55
CA GLN A 121 -22.63 9.33 8.71
C GLN A 121 -22.30 7.85 8.47
N GLU A 122 -23.20 7.11 7.80
CA GLU A 122 -22.95 5.72 7.41
C GLU A 122 -21.77 5.60 6.44
N ASP A 123 -21.72 6.43 5.40
CA ASP A 123 -20.62 6.43 4.43
C ASP A 123 -19.29 6.85 5.09
N GLU A 124 -19.30 7.83 5.99
CA GLU A 124 -18.10 8.23 6.74
C GLU A 124 -17.61 7.11 7.67
N ALA A 125 -18.52 6.41 8.35
CA ALA A 125 -18.18 5.28 9.19
C ALA A 125 -17.64 4.10 8.38
N GLU A 126 -18.20 3.82 7.20
CA GLU A 126 -17.68 2.80 6.28
C GLU A 126 -16.28 3.18 5.78
N ALA A 127 -16.08 4.43 5.36
CA ALA A 127 -14.77 4.92 4.94
C ALA A 127 -13.72 4.78 6.04
N HIS A 128 -14.06 5.14 7.27
CA HIS A 128 -13.15 5.00 8.40
C HIS A 128 -12.75 3.53 8.63
N LYS A 129 -13.69 2.59 8.52
CA LYS A 129 -13.38 1.14 8.57
C LYS A 129 -12.41 0.71 7.47
N ILE A 130 -12.61 1.19 6.24
CA ILE A 130 -11.72 0.88 5.12
C ILE A 130 -10.32 1.45 5.35
N LEU A 131 -10.20 2.68 5.88
CA LEU A 131 -8.90 3.28 6.23
C LEU A 131 -8.16 2.47 7.30
N LEU A 132 -8.86 1.96 8.32
CA LEU A 132 -8.27 1.06 9.32
C LEU A 132 -7.82 -0.28 8.71
N GLN A 133 -8.57 -0.81 7.75
CA GLN A 133 -8.16 -2.01 7.00
C GLN A 133 -6.91 -1.75 6.15
N LEU A 134 -6.85 -0.59 5.48
CA LEU A 134 -5.67 -0.16 4.74
C LEU A 134 -4.46 -0.04 5.66
N LEU A 135 -4.63 0.52 6.86
CA LEU A 135 -3.54 0.67 7.82
C LEU A 135 -2.95 -0.69 8.19
N ARG A 136 -3.81 -1.66 8.52
CA ARG A 136 -3.38 -3.04 8.80
C ARG A 136 -2.68 -3.70 7.61
N ALA A 137 -3.17 -3.48 6.39
CA ALA A 137 -2.53 -4.01 5.18
C ALA A 137 -1.12 -3.42 4.99
N VAL A 138 -0.95 -2.13 5.30
CA VAL A 138 0.35 -1.44 5.28
C VAL A 138 1.29 -1.99 6.35
N GLU A 139 0.82 -2.21 7.57
CA GLU A 139 1.62 -2.84 8.64
C GLU A 139 2.11 -4.24 8.25
N VAL A 140 1.25 -5.03 7.60
CA VAL A 140 1.65 -6.35 7.05
C VAL A 140 2.72 -6.18 5.97
N LEU A 141 2.58 -5.21 5.07
CA LEU A 141 3.60 -4.89 4.07
C LEU A 141 4.95 -4.49 4.70
N GLU A 142 4.93 -3.65 5.75
CA GLU A 142 6.13 -3.27 6.50
C GLU A 142 6.84 -4.49 7.11
N ALA A 143 6.08 -5.39 7.73
CA ALA A 143 6.63 -6.62 8.28
C ALA A 143 7.29 -7.49 7.19
N ARG A 144 6.66 -7.62 6.02
CA ARG A 144 7.24 -8.38 4.88
C ARG A 144 8.49 -7.74 4.32
N VAL A 145 8.56 -6.41 4.28
CA VAL A 145 9.77 -5.71 3.88
C VAL A 145 10.90 -5.92 4.88
N ALA A 146 10.62 -5.90 6.18
CA ALA A 146 11.63 -6.20 7.20
C ALA A 146 12.20 -7.62 7.06
N GLU A 147 11.34 -8.62 6.80
CA GLU A 147 11.78 -9.99 6.48
C GLU A 147 12.69 -10.01 5.23
N GLN A 148 12.33 -9.24 4.20
CA GLN A 148 13.09 -9.18 2.97
C GLN A 148 14.44 -8.47 3.13
N GLU A 149 14.53 -7.45 3.99
CA GLU A 149 15.78 -6.79 4.38
C GLU A 149 16.75 -7.77 5.07
N TYR A 150 16.22 -8.68 5.90
CA TYR A 150 17.02 -9.75 6.51
C TYR A 150 17.62 -10.68 5.45
N VAL A 151 16.85 -11.07 4.42
CA VAL A 151 17.36 -11.87 3.30
C VAL A 151 18.46 -11.12 2.53
N VAL A 152 18.33 -9.79 2.36
CA VAL A 152 19.39 -8.95 1.77
C VAL A 152 20.68 -9.03 2.56
N VAL A 153 20.60 -8.93 3.89
CA VAL A 153 21.78 -9.02 4.75
C VAL A 153 22.45 -10.38 4.61
N ASN A 154 21.68 -11.47 4.64
CA ASN A 154 22.22 -12.82 4.46
C ASN A 154 22.87 -13.01 3.10
N GLY A 155 22.25 -12.47 2.04
CA GLY A 155 22.84 -12.51 0.69
C GLY A 155 24.21 -11.81 0.63
N ARG A 156 24.35 -10.66 1.28
CA ARG A 156 25.64 -9.97 1.35
C ARG A 156 26.70 -10.78 2.10
N ILE A 157 26.32 -11.43 3.20
CA ILE A 157 27.23 -12.29 3.97
C ILE A 157 27.68 -13.47 3.11
N GLU A 158 26.75 -14.19 2.48
CA GLU A 158 27.07 -15.33 1.61
C GLU A 158 27.92 -14.93 0.39
N ALA A 159 27.64 -13.77 -0.20
CA ALA A 159 28.46 -13.23 -1.29
C ALA A 159 29.88 -12.87 -0.82
N ALA A 160 30.04 -12.32 0.37
CA ALA A 160 31.35 -11.98 0.94
C ALA A 160 32.17 -13.23 1.29
N LEU A 161 31.53 -14.31 1.73
CA LEU A 161 32.17 -15.60 2.02
C LEU A 161 32.60 -16.36 0.75
N SER A 162 32.08 -15.97 -0.41
CA SER A 162 32.38 -16.61 -1.70
C SER A 162 33.65 -16.03 -2.34
N GLU A 163 34.84 -16.41 -1.86
CA GLU A 163 36.14 -15.78 -2.17
C GLU A 163 36.44 -15.54 -3.68
N ASN A 164 36.07 -16.47 -4.57
CA ASN A 164 36.39 -16.37 -6.01
C ASN A 164 35.21 -15.95 -6.92
N VAL A 165 33.99 -15.95 -6.39
CA VAL A 165 32.76 -15.67 -7.17
C VAL A 165 31.86 -14.62 -6.51
N GLY A 166 32.36 -13.99 -5.45
CA GLY A 166 31.61 -13.07 -4.60
C GLY A 166 31.35 -11.73 -5.24
N ALA A 167 32.19 -11.24 -6.17
CA ALA A 167 31.99 -9.92 -6.78
C ALA A 167 30.67 -9.79 -7.57
N PRO A 168 30.29 -10.73 -8.47
CA PRO A 168 28.96 -10.76 -9.08
C PRO A 168 27.80 -10.86 -8.08
N LEU A 169 27.95 -11.69 -7.04
CA LEU A 169 26.91 -11.90 -6.02
C LEU A 169 26.72 -10.70 -5.09
N ASN A 170 27.81 -10.03 -4.74
CA ASN A 170 27.80 -8.79 -3.98
C ASN A 170 27.06 -7.70 -4.74
N ARG A 171 27.25 -7.63 -6.07
CA ARG A 171 26.49 -6.69 -6.92
C ARG A 171 24.99 -7.01 -6.89
N VAL A 172 24.61 -8.29 -7.07
CA VAL A 172 23.22 -8.72 -6.98
C VAL A 172 22.59 -8.35 -5.63
N SER A 173 23.27 -8.66 -4.53
CA SER A 173 22.81 -8.35 -3.17
C SER A 173 22.73 -6.85 -2.90
N ALA A 174 23.65 -6.04 -3.46
CA ALA A 174 23.61 -4.59 -3.34
C ALA A 174 22.39 -3.99 -4.06
N GLU A 175 22.13 -4.43 -5.28
CA GLU A 175 21.00 -4.00 -6.11
C GLU A 175 19.66 -4.45 -5.54
N MET A 176 19.56 -5.70 -5.07
CA MET A 176 18.39 -6.16 -4.31
C MET A 176 18.14 -5.27 -3.09
N GLY A 177 19.19 -4.97 -2.34
CA GLY A 177 19.10 -4.04 -1.22
C GLY A 177 18.67 -2.63 -1.60
N GLN A 178 18.98 -2.15 -2.81
CA GLN A 178 18.48 -0.86 -3.30
C GLN A 178 16.99 -0.92 -3.62
N ALA A 179 16.54 -1.97 -4.33
CA ALA A 179 15.14 -2.18 -4.64
C ALA A 179 14.27 -2.25 -3.37
N ILE A 180 14.73 -2.98 -2.36
CA ILE A 180 14.02 -3.08 -1.06
C ILE A 180 13.98 -1.77 -0.30
N ARG A 181 15.06 -0.99 -0.31
CA ARG A 181 15.04 0.35 0.30
C ARG A 181 14.05 1.30 -0.38
N ALA A 182 13.90 1.21 -1.70
CA ALA A 182 12.92 2.00 -2.43
C ALA A 182 11.49 1.65 -1.96
N VAL A 183 11.17 0.35 -1.86
CA VAL A 183 9.88 -0.11 -1.33
C VAL A 183 9.67 0.32 0.12
N SER A 184 10.63 0.10 1.00
CA SER A 184 10.60 0.53 2.41
C SER A 184 10.32 2.02 2.56
N THR A 185 10.89 2.84 1.67
CA THR A 185 10.66 4.29 1.65
C THR A 185 9.24 4.62 1.20
N GLY A 186 8.77 4.01 0.11
CA GLY A 186 7.42 4.20 -0.41
C GLY A 186 6.34 3.79 0.61
N ILE A 187 6.54 2.66 1.30
CA ILE A 187 5.60 2.19 2.33
C ILE A 187 5.53 3.18 3.48
N ARG A 188 6.67 3.65 4.00
CA ARG A 188 6.70 4.64 5.08
C ARG A 188 6.05 5.96 4.70
N GLN A 189 6.26 6.42 3.46
CA GLN A 189 5.59 7.61 2.95
C GLN A 189 4.07 7.41 2.90
N PHE A 190 3.61 6.28 2.37
CA PHE A 190 2.18 5.95 2.32
C PHE A 190 1.57 5.80 3.72
N HIS A 191 2.26 5.13 4.65
CA HIS A 191 1.87 5.01 6.05
C HIS A 191 1.73 6.38 6.72
N SER A 192 2.67 7.29 6.49
CA SER A 192 2.59 8.67 7.01
C SER A 192 1.40 9.44 6.45
N VAL A 193 1.11 9.30 5.15
CA VAL A 193 -0.06 9.93 4.53
C VAL A 193 -1.33 9.37 5.15
N LEU A 194 -1.45 8.04 5.25
CA LEU A 194 -2.60 7.36 5.82
C LEU A 194 -2.82 7.69 7.30
N GLY A 195 -1.75 7.75 8.10
CA GLY A 195 -1.80 8.18 9.50
C GLY A 195 -2.31 9.61 9.64
N GLY A 196 -1.88 10.51 8.77
CA GLY A 196 -2.39 11.90 8.71
C GLY A 196 -3.85 12.02 8.23
N VAL A 197 -4.40 10.98 7.59
CA VAL A 197 -5.84 10.91 7.26
C VAL A 197 -6.66 10.40 8.45
N LEU A 198 -6.08 9.56 9.29
CA LEU A 198 -6.74 8.94 10.45
C LEU A 198 -6.69 9.79 11.72
N SER A 199 -5.75 10.73 11.82
CA SER A 199 -5.59 11.70 12.92
C SER A 199 -6.54 12.89 12.80
#